data_AF-A0A2S7X2K6-F1
#
_entry.id   AF-A0A2S7X2K6-F1
#
_cell.length_a   1.000
_cell.length_b   1.000
_cell.length_c   1.000
_cell.angle_alpha   90.00
_cell.angle_beta   90.00
_cell.angle_gamma   90.00
#
_symmetry.space_group_name_H-M   'P 1'
#
loop_
_entity.id
_entity.type
_entity.pdbx_description
1 polymer ?
#
loop_
_entity_poly.entity_id
_entity_poly.type
_entity_poly.pdbx_seq_one_letter_code
_entity_poly.pdbx_strand_id
1 'polypeptide(L)'
;HQQDAWIQQHVPSLLIWSLNTQDNLWASYSTGKEMLGSGISAMPSMHVSMSVLMALGVSSLNKKLGFAFWGFTLIIYIGSFLLGWHYAVDGLVSAPITVFIWYFCRSKYV
;
A
#
# COMPACT_ATOMS: atom_id res chain seq x y z
N HIS A 1 -18.12 -15.14 -5.42
CA HIS A 1 -19.16 -15.70 -4.53
C HIS A 1 -19.14 -17.22 -4.35
N GLN A 2 -19.17 -18.07 -5.39
CA GLN A 2 -19.12 -19.54 -5.15
C GLN A 2 -17.75 -20.03 -4.63
N GLN A 3 -16.67 -19.40 -5.07
CA GLN A 3 -15.31 -19.76 -4.69
C GLN A 3 -14.98 -19.30 -3.26
N ASP A 4 -15.44 -18.12 -2.86
CA ASP A 4 -15.27 -17.57 -1.51
C ASP A 4 -16.04 -18.40 -0.48
N ALA A 5 -17.26 -18.82 -0.82
CA ALA A 5 -18.07 -19.72 -0.01
C ALA A 5 -17.39 -21.10 0.17
N TRP A 6 -16.75 -21.62 -0.88
CA TRP A 6 -16.02 -22.88 -0.81
C TRP A 6 -14.81 -22.78 0.14
N ILE A 7 -14.04 -21.68 0.06
CA ILE A 7 -12.87 -21.43 0.91
C ILE A 7 -13.29 -21.26 2.38
N GLN A 8 -14.34 -20.49 2.66
CA GLN A 8 -14.85 -20.30 4.03
C GLN A 8 -15.37 -21.62 4.63
N GLN A 9 -15.95 -22.50 3.82
CA GLN A 9 -16.47 -23.79 4.28
C GLN A 9 -15.38 -24.84 4.53
N HIS A 10 -14.31 -24.85 3.72
CA HIS A 10 -13.28 -25.89 3.79
C HIS A 10 -12.01 -25.48 4.54
N VAL A 11 -11.74 -24.17 4.67
CA VAL A 11 -10.55 -23.66 5.36
C VAL A 11 -10.89 -22.45 6.26
N PRO A 12 -11.73 -22.63 7.29
CA PRO A 12 -12.22 -21.53 8.14
C PRO A 12 -11.11 -20.83 8.94
N SER A 13 -9.95 -21.48 9.12
CA SER A 13 -8.78 -20.92 9.81
C SER A 13 -7.94 -19.97 8.93
N LEU A 14 -8.10 -20.02 7.60
CA LEU A 14 -7.36 -19.16 6.68
C LEU A 14 -8.15 -17.87 6.49
N LEU A 15 -8.01 -16.95 7.45
CA LEU A 15 -8.65 -15.65 7.38
C LEU A 15 -7.95 -14.81 6.29
N ILE A 16 -8.50 -14.88 5.08
CA ILE A 16 -8.05 -14.06 3.95
C ILE A 16 -8.60 -12.66 4.19
N TRP A 17 -7.79 -11.82 4.81
CA TRP A 17 -8.13 -10.44 5.18
C TRP A 17 -8.67 -9.62 4.01
N SER A 18 -8.17 -9.86 2.78
CA SER A 18 -8.66 -9.16 1.60
C SER A 18 -10.12 -9.48 1.27
N LEU A 19 -10.56 -10.73 1.42
CA LEU A 19 -11.96 -11.13 1.17
C LEU A 19 -12.89 -10.52 2.22
N ASN A 20 -12.53 -10.60 3.50
CA ASN A 20 -13.32 -9.99 4.57
C ASN A 20 -13.43 -8.47 4.40
N THR A 21 -12.34 -7.81 3.97
CA THR A 21 -12.34 -6.37 3.71
C THR A 21 -13.23 -6.02 2.52
N GLN A 22 -13.20 -6.80 1.43
CA GLN A 22 -14.09 -6.61 0.28
C GLN A 22 -15.58 -6.75 0.66
N ASP A 23 -15.93 -7.76 1.46
CA ASP A 23 -17.31 -7.96 1.95
C ASP A 23 -17.75 -6.78 2.84
N ASN A 24 -16.88 -6.30 3.72
CA ASN A 24 -17.17 -5.13 4.57
C ASN A 24 -17.34 -3.84 3.75
N LEU A 25 -16.52 -3.63 2.71
CA LEU A 25 -16.65 -2.49 1.80
C LEU A 25 -17.94 -2.57 0.97
N TRP A 26 -18.30 -3.76 0.48
CA TRP A 26 -19.56 -4.00 -0.25
C TRP A 26 -20.78 -3.77 0.65
N ALA A 27 -20.74 -4.24 1.90
CA ALA A 27 -21.77 -3.98 2.89
C ALA A 27 -21.91 -2.47 3.18
N SER A 28 -20.78 -1.75 3.28
CA SER A 28 -20.77 -0.29 3.51
C SER A 28 -21.36 0.49 2.33
N TYR A 29 -21.00 0.11 1.10
CA TYR A 29 -21.56 0.69 -0.13
C TYR A 29 -23.07 0.44 -0.25
N SER A 30 -23.52 -0.80 -0.01
CA SER A 30 -24.94 -1.18 -0.13
C SER A 30 -25.84 -0.58 0.97
N THR A 31 -25.29 -0.28 2.14
CA THR A 31 -26.06 0.29 3.27
C THR A 31 -25.94 1.82 3.41
N GLY A 32 -25.17 2.48 2.53
CA GLY A 32 -25.00 3.94 2.53
C GLY A 32 -24.34 4.51 3.78
N LYS A 33 -23.71 3.66 4.60
CA LYS A 33 -23.05 4.03 5.85
C LYS A 33 -21.56 4.13 5.59
N GLU A 34 -21.06 5.35 5.44
CA GLU A 34 -19.61 5.59 5.39
C GLU A 34 -19.00 5.23 6.75
N MET A 35 -18.47 4.01 6.87
CA MET A 35 -17.61 3.67 8.00
C MET A 35 -16.32 4.50 7.94
N LEU A 36 -15.80 4.89 9.10
CA LEU A 36 -14.41 5.34 9.21
C LEU A 36 -13.51 4.18 8.75
N GLY A 37 -12.94 4.31 7.55
CA GLY A 37 -12.20 3.23 6.86
C GLY A 37 -12.91 2.62 5.64
N SER A 38 -14.14 3.04 5.32
CA SER A 38 -14.83 2.71 4.05
C SER A 38 -14.25 3.47 2.83
N GLY A 39 -13.43 4.49 3.09
CA GLY A 39 -12.54 5.06 2.09
C GLY A 39 -11.39 4.10 1.80
N ILE A 40 -11.29 3.69 0.54
CA ILE A 40 -10.32 2.77 -0.07
C ILE A 40 -8.90 3.38 0.02
N SER A 41 -8.37 3.42 1.25
CA SER A 41 -7.16 4.14 1.69
C SER A 41 -7.26 5.66 1.65
N ALA A 42 -7.00 6.30 2.79
CA ALA A 42 -6.63 7.72 2.80
C ALA A 42 -5.40 7.91 1.89
N MET A 43 -5.56 8.62 0.77
CA MET A 43 -4.40 9.14 0.04
C MET A 43 -3.56 9.98 1.02
N PRO A 44 -2.21 9.88 1.02
CA PRO A 44 -1.36 9.07 0.13
C PRO A 44 -1.05 7.65 0.68
N SER A 45 -0.61 6.72 -0.19
CA SER A 45 -0.24 5.35 0.21
C SER A 45 0.99 5.31 1.13
N MET A 46 0.77 4.98 2.40
CA MET A 46 1.84 4.87 3.40
C MET A 46 2.83 3.74 3.12
N HIS A 47 2.38 2.62 2.55
CA HIS A 47 3.25 1.49 2.19
C HIS A 47 4.31 1.91 1.16
N VAL A 48 3.89 2.64 0.12
CA VAL A 48 4.77 3.14 -0.94
C VAL A 48 5.69 4.24 -0.39
N SER A 49 5.18 5.15 0.44
CA SER A 49 6.01 6.17 1.11
C SER A 49 7.12 5.54 1.96
N MET A 50 6.81 4.52 2.77
CA MET A 50 7.79 3.86 3.63
C MET A 50 8.88 3.16 2.79
N SER A 51 8.50 2.45 1.72
CA SER A 51 9.47 1.77 0.86
C SER A 51 10.39 2.75 0.12
N VAL A 52 9.84 3.88 -0.36
CA VAL A 52 10.63 4.94 -1.01
C VAL A 52 11.62 5.56 -0.03
N LEU A 53 11.21 5.82 1.22
CA LEU A 53 12.10 6.36 2.25
C LEU A 53 13.26 5.41 2.55
N MET A 54 12.99 4.11 2.67
CA MET A 54 14.04 3.09 2.84
C MET A 54 14.99 3.07 1.64
N ALA A 55 14.46 3.12 0.41
CA ALA A 55 15.27 3.14 -0.80
C ALA A 55 16.18 4.37 -0.86
N LEU A 56 15.66 5.56 -0.52
CA LEU A 56 16.44 6.80 -0.45
C LEU A 56 17.53 6.75 0.63
N GLY A 57 17.18 6.28 1.83
CA GLY A 57 18.12 6.13 2.95
C GLY A 57 19.26 5.18 2.63
N VAL A 58 18.96 3.99 2.10
CA VAL A 58 19.97 2.99 1.74
C VAL A 58 20.81 3.46 0.55
N SER A 59 20.19 4.10 -0.46
CA SER A 59 20.92 4.67 -1.61
C SER A 59 21.92 5.75 -1.20
N SER A 60 21.69 6.44 -0.08
CA SER A 60 22.63 7.44 0.47
C SER A 60 23.89 6.81 1.08
N LEU A 61 23.79 5.57 1.58
CA LEU A 61 24.90 4.83 2.20
C LEU A 61 25.64 3.95 1.18
N ASN A 62 24.89 3.21 0.36
CA ASN A 62 25.43 2.29 -0.64
C ASN A 62 24.51 2.18 -1.86
N LYS A 63 25.00 2.64 -3.01
CA LYS A 63 24.25 2.64 -4.28
C LYS A 63 23.80 1.24 -4.73
N LYS A 64 24.61 0.20 -4.51
CA LYS A 64 24.27 -1.18 -4.92
C LYS A 64 23.09 -1.73 -4.11
N LEU A 65 23.12 -1.52 -2.80
CA LEU A 65 22.03 -1.93 -1.93
C LEU A 65 20.78 -1.06 -2.16
N GLY A 66 20.96 0.21 -2.52
CA GLY A 66 19.89 1.11 -2.94
C GLY A 66 19.07 0.56 -4.11
N PHE A 67 19.72 0.00 -5.13
CA PHE A 67 19.01 -0.64 -6.26
C PHE A 67 18.10 -1.79 -5.82
N ALA A 68 18.54 -2.61 -4.85
CA ALA A 68 17.70 -3.68 -4.32
C ALA A 68 16.44 -3.14 -3.62
N PHE A 69 16.56 -2.06 -2.86
CA PHE A 69 15.42 -1.41 -2.20
C PHE A 69 14.48 -0.67 -3.16
N TRP A 70 15.01 -0.16 -4.29
CA TRP A 70 14.15 0.34 -5.37
C TRP A 70 13.36 -0.79 -6.05
N GLY A 71 13.96 -1.98 -6.22
CA GLY A 71 13.24 -3.18 -6.65
C GLY A 71 12.14 -3.58 -5.66
N PHE A 72 12.43 -3.56 -4.36
CA PHE A 72 11.43 -3.77 -3.32
C PHE A 72 10.28 -2.76 -3.38
N THR A 73 10.59 -1.48 -3.57
CA THR A 73 9.58 -0.41 -3.74
C THR A 73 8.66 -0.69 -4.93
N LEU A 74 9.20 -1.17 -6.06
CA LEU A 74 8.41 -1.54 -7.23
C LEU A 74 7.45 -2.69 -6.92
N ILE A 75 7.92 -3.72 -6.21
CA ILE A 75 7.09 -4.86 -5.79
C ILE A 75 5.96 -4.41 -4.87
N ILE A 76 6.25 -3.54 -3.90
CA ILE A 76 5.24 -3.01 -2.98
C ILE A 76 4.22 -2.13 -3.72
N TYR A 77 4.67 -1.28 -4.63
CA TYR A 77 3.78 -0.47 -5.46
C TYR A 77 2.83 -1.34 -6.29
N ILE A 78 3.38 -2.36 -6.97
CA ILE A 78 2.59 -3.29 -7.78
C ILE A 78 1.64 -4.11 -6.92
N GLY A 79 2.11 -4.68 -5.81
CA GLY A 79 1.29 -5.43 -4.88
C GLY A 79 0.14 -4.59 -4.28
N SER A 80 0.39 -3.31 -4.02
CA SER A 80 -0.60 -2.40 -3.41
C SER A 80 -1.85 -2.23 -4.26
N PHE A 81 -1.71 -2.10 -5.59
CA PHE A 81 -2.87 -1.98 -6.48
C PHE A 81 -3.38 -3.34 -7.00
N LEU A 82 -2.50 -4.33 -7.21
CA LEU A 82 -2.93 -5.66 -7.69
C LEU A 82 -3.82 -6.39 -6.68
N LEU A 83 -3.56 -6.22 -5.38
CA LEU A 83 -4.41 -6.79 -4.34
C LEU A 83 -5.67 -5.94 -4.04
N GLY A 84 -5.84 -4.81 -4.73
CA GLY A 84 -7.00 -3.91 -4.58
C GLY A 84 -7.00 -3.07 -3.30
N TRP A 85 -5.85 -2.93 -2.63
CA TRP A 85 -5.75 -2.14 -1.39
C TRP A 85 -5.65 -0.63 -1.63
N HIS A 86 -5.12 -0.22 -2.79
CA HIS A 86 -4.90 1.18 -3.15
C HIS A 86 -5.12 1.40 -4.64
N TYR A 87 -5.50 2.62 -5.03
CA TYR A 87 -5.44 3.01 -6.43
C TYR A 87 -3.97 3.19 -6.82
N ALA A 88 -3.63 2.87 -8.08
CA ALA A 88 -2.27 3.12 -8.60
C ALA A 88 -1.86 4.60 -8.46
N VAL A 89 -2.85 5.51 -8.52
CA VAL A 89 -2.67 6.95 -8.30
C VAL A 89 -2.12 7.25 -6.89
N ASP A 90 -2.52 6.50 -5.86
CA ASP A 90 -2.06 6.72 -4.48
C ASP A 90 -0.54 6.51 -4.34
N GLY A 91 0.00 5.54 -5.09
CA GLY A 91 1.44 5.28 -5.16
C GLY A 91 2.19 6.35 -5.98
N LEU A 92 1.58 6.81 -7.08
CA LEU A 92 2.11 7.90 -7.90
C LEU A 92 2.17 9.24 -7.18
N VAL A 93 1.28 9.49 -6.21
CA VAL A 93 1.28 10.71 -5.39
C VAL A 93 2.24 10.57 -4.19
N SER A 94 2.24 9.42 -3.51
CA SER A 94 3.08 9.18 -2.34
C SER A 94 4.58 9.21 -2.64
N ALA A 95 5.03 8.63 -3.76
CA ALA A 95 6.46 8.55 -4.09
C ALA A 95 7.11 9.94 -4.31
N PRO A 96 6.57 10.83 -5.17
CA PRO A 96 7.11 12.18 -5.34
C PRO A 96 7.07 13.02 -4.06
N ILE A 97 5.99 12.93 -3.27
CA ILE A 97 5.89 13.65 -1.99
C ILE A 97 7.00 13.19 -1.04
N THR A 98 7.22 11.88 -0.93
CA THR A 98 8.26 11.32 -0.06
C THR A 98 9.65 11.76 -0.50
N VAL A 99 9.92 11.72 -1.81
CA VAL A 99 11.19 12.21 -2.39
C VAL A 99 11.38 13.70 -2.10
N PHE A 100 10.33 14.50 -2.29
CA PHE A 100 10.38 15.95 -2.02
C PHE A 100 10.70 16.25 -0.56
N ILE A 101 9.99 15.61 0.38
CA ILE A 101 10.23 15.76 1.83
C ILE A 101 11.66 15.34 2.18
N TRP A 102 12.14 14.22 1.62
CA TRP A 102 13.49 13.75 1.86
C TRP A 102 14.55 14.78 1.47
N TYR A 103 14.48 15.34 0.26
CA TYR A 103 15.44 16.35 -0.18
C TYR A 103 15.33 17.65 0.61
N PHE A 104 14.11 18.08 0.94
CA PHE A 104 13.89 19.27 1.76
C PHE A 104 14.48 19.12 3.17
N CYS A 105 14.29 17.97 3.82
CA CYS A 105 14.92 17.68 5.11
C CYS A 105 16.43 17.52 5.00
N ARG A 106 16.93 16.79 4.00
CA ARG A 106 18.37 16.57 3.81
C ARG A 106 19.14 17.89 3.68
N SER A 107 18.57 18.88 3.00
CA SER A 107 19.20 20.19 2.82
C SER A 107 19.40 20.98 4.12
N LYS A 108 18.75 20.60 5.23
CA LYS A 108 18.86 21.32 6.51
C LYS A 108 19.93 20.75 7.45
N TYR A 109 20.56 19.63 7.10
CA TYR A 109 21.51 18.91 7.96
C TYR A 109 22.88 18.67 7.30
N VAL A 110 23.17 19.38 6.20
CA VAL A 110 24.48 19.46 5.52
C VAL A 110 24.87 20.91 5.45
#